data_AF-A0A7C1FU13-F1
#
_entry.id   AF-A0A7C1FU13-F1
#
_cell.length_a   1.000
_cell.length_b   1.000
_cell.length_c   1.000
_cell.angle_alpha   90.00
_cell.angle_beta   90.00
_cell.angle_gamma   90.00
#
_symmetry.space_group_name_H-M   'P 1'
#
loop_
_entity.id
_entity.type
_entity.pdbx_description
1 polymer ?
#
loop_
_entity_poly.entity_id
_entity_poly.type
_entity_poly.pdbx_seq_one_letter_code
_entity_poly.pdbx_strand_id
1 'polypeptide(L)'
;MEKTREEIREGMKQAAPLQLKVYVMPHCFNCDYAVEIAETVRRYYPHVAVQVIDLSDPQQPRPETVFATPTYLLNGCVWSLGNPSQQQIEKTFGRSVEHNAAGDAADA
;
A
#
# COMPACT_ATOMS: atom_id res chain seq x y z
N MET A 1 7.09 -2.39 -35.16
CA MET A 1 7.43 -1.30 -34.22
C MET A 1 7.67 -1.93 -32.86
N GLU A 2 8.91 -2.35 -32.63
CA GLU A 2 9.37 -2.90 -31.34
C GLU A 2 9.69 -1.70 -30.43
N LYS A 3 8.92 -1.50 -29.36
CA LYS A 3 9.29 -0.53 -28.32
C LYS A 3 10.53 -1.05 -27.63
N THR A 4 11.55 -0.22 -27.52
CA THR A 4 12.87 -0.59 -26.99
C THR A 4 12.72 -1.00 -25.53
N ARG A 5 13.47 -2.01 -25.07
CA ARG A 5 13.45 -2.49 -23.66
C ARG A 5 13.66 -1.37 -22.64
N GLU A 6 14.35 -0.30 -23.04
CA GLU A 6 14.58 0.91 -22.24
C GLU A 6 13.32 1.78 -22.08
N GLU A 7 12.45 1.87 -23.10
CA GLU A 7 11.18 2.60 -23.02
C GLU A 7 10.17 1.88 -22.12
N ILE A 8 10.17 0.54 -22.15
CA ILE A 8 9.37 -0.28 -21.22
C ILE A 8 9.91 -0.10 -19.78
N ARG A 9 11.24 -0.11 -19.60
CA ARG A 9 11.89 0.11 -18.30
C ARG A 9 11.60 1.50 -17.73
N GLU A 10 11.63 2.54 -18.56
CA GLU A 10 11.33 3.92 -18.15
C GLU A 10 9.82 4.12 -17.87
N GLY A 11 8.95 3.45 -18.64
CA GLY A 11 7.52 3.38 -18.35
C GLY A 11 7.19 2.66 -17.03
N MET A 12 7.99 1.66 -16.64
CA MET A 12 7.85 0.96 -15.35
C MET A 12 8.44 1.74 -14.17
N LYS A 13 9.43 2.62 -14.38
CA LYS A 13 9.95 3.53 -13.34
C LYS A 13 8.95 4.59 -12.90
N GLN A 14 7.90 4.82 -13.70
CA GLN A 14 6.78 5.69 -13.37
C GLN A 14 5.58 4.92 -12.79
N ALA A 15 5.78 3.70 -12.27
CA ALA A 15 4.71 2.99 -11.57
C ALA A 15 4.16 3.89 -10.47
N ALA A 16 2.91 4.32 -10.63
CA ALA A 16 2.22 5.17 -9.67
C ALA A 16 2.37 4.55 -8.26
N PRO A 17 2.51 5.37 -7.20
CA PRO A 17 2.67 4.87 -5.85
C PRO A 17 1.54 3.88 -5.52
N LEU A 18 1.87 2.80 -4.80
CA LEU A 18 0.86 1.87 -4.30
C LEU A 18 -0.18 2.65 -3.51
N GLN A 19 -1.46 2.51 -3.83
CA GLN A 19 -2.52 3.28 -3.17
C GLN A 19 -3.21 2.41 -2.12
N LEU A 20 -2.99 2.73 -0.85
CA LEU A 20 -3.68 2.10 0.26
C LEU A 20 -4.81 3.01 0.75
N LYS A 21 -6.05 2.54 0.64
CA LYS A 21 -7.23 3.19 1.23
C LYS A 21 -7.69 2.39 2.45
N VAL A 22 -7.87 3.06 3.57
CA VAL A 22 -8.34 2.47 4.83
C VAL A 22 -9.70 3.06 5.17
N TYR A 23 -10.74 2.24 5.13
CA TYR A 23 -12.10 2.64 5.43
C TYR A 23 -12.42 2.37 6.90
N VAL A 24 -12.83 3.41 7.61
CA VAL A 24 -13.15 3.39 9.04
C VAL A 24 -14.53 4.01 9.29
N MET A 25 -15.03 3.90 10.52
CA MET A 25 -16.29 4.51 10.95
C MET A 25 -16.22 4.80 12.46
N PRO A 26 -16.94 5.82 12.98
CA PRO A 26 -17.13 6.00 14.41
C PRO A 26 -17.71 4.74 15.08
N HIS A 27 -17.40 4.56 16.36
CA HIS A 27 -17.87 3.42 17.18
C HIS A 27 -17.42 2.03 16.69
N CYS A 28 -16.44 1.97 15.80
CA CYS A 28 -15.76 0.75 15.41
C CYS A 28 -14.67 0.40 16.44
N PHE A 29 -14.84 -0.71 17.15
CA PHE A 29 -14.00 -1.12 18.29
C PHE A 29 -12.49 -1.18 17.99
N ASN A 30 -12.11 -1.44 16.75
CA ASN A 30 -10.72 -1.64 16.33
C ASN A 30 -10.26 -0.69 15.22
N CYS A 31 -11.01 0.37 14.91
CA CYS A 31 -10.64 1.32 13.87
C CYS A 31 -9.55 2.31 14.30
N ASP A 32 -9.39 2.57 15.60
CA ASP A 32 -8.26 3.39 16.10
C ASP A 32 -6.92 2.74 15.75
N TYR A 33 -6.81 1.44 15.98
CA TYR A 33 -5.63 0.66 15.56
C TYR A 33 -5.45 0.66 14.03
N ALA A 34 -6.55 0.74 13.27
CA ALA A 34 -6.46 0.84 11.82
C ALA A 34 -5.79 2.15 11.36
N VAL A 35 -6.06 3.25 12.06
CA VAL A 35 -5.41 4.55 11.83
C VAL A 35 -3.93 4.47 12.22
N GLU A 36 -3.59 3.82 13.33
CA GLU A 36 -2.18 3.62 13.72
C GLU A 36 -1.40 2.81 12.67
N ILE A 37 -2.01 1.76 12.10
CA ILE A 37 -1.45 1.01 10.98
C ILE A 37 -1.24 1.92 9.77
N ALA A 38 -2.23 2.77 9.43
CA ALA A 38 -2.12 3.69 8.30
C ALA A 38 -0.95 4.67 8.47
N GLU A 39 -0.76 5.24 9.67
CA GLU A 39 0.37 6.10 9.99
C GLU A 39 1.71 5.36 9.95
N THR A 40 1.74 4.12 10.46
CA THR A 40 2.91 3.24 10.39
C THR A 40 3.29 2.99 8.92
N VAL A 41 2.31 2.66 8.08
CA VAL A 41 2.58 2.42 6.65
C VAL A 41 3.10 3.68 5.98
N ARG A 42 2.48 4.85 6.24
CA ARG A 42 2.93 6.13 5.70
C ARG A 42 4.36 6.47 6.12
N ARG A 43 4.75 6.17 7.35
CA ARG A 43 6.08 6.46 7.90
C ARG A 43 7.17 5.55 7.34
N TYR A 44 6.92 4.24 7.27
CA TYR A 44 7.95 3.26 6.94
C TYR A 44 7.97 2.85 5.46
N TYR A 45 6.90 3.07 4.71
CA TYR A 45 6.80 2.72 3.30
C TYR A 45 6.43 3.95 2.45
N PRO A 46 7.37 4.89 2.22
CA PRO A 46 7.10 6.15 1.51
C PRO A 46 6.71 5.97 0.03
N HIS A 47 6.82 4.76 -0.50
CA HIS A 47 6.35 4.39 -1.84
C HIS A 47 4.86 4.01 -1.88
N VAL A 48 4.17 4.04 -0.73
CA VAL A 48 2.75 3.78 -0.57
C VAL A 48 2.02 5.09 -0.25
N ALA A 49 1.09 5.49 -1.11
CA ALA A 49 0.16 6.58 -0.84
C ALA A 49 -0.99 6.08 0.04
N VAL A 50 -1.09 6.60 1.27
CA VAL A 50 -2.08 6.14 2.27
C VAL A 50 -3.19 7.16 2.49
N GLN A 51 -4.44 6.76 2.29
CA GLN A 51 -5.65 7.55 2.56
C GLN A 51 -6.52 6.84 3.61
N VAL A 52 -6.94 7.56 4.65
CA VAL A 52 -7.96 7.11 5.60
C VAL A 52 -9.29 7.77 5.23
N ILE A 53 -10.35 6.98 5.15
CA ILE A 53 -11.68 7.40 4.69
C ILE A 53 -12.68 7.06 5.79
N ASP A 54 -13.32 8.08 6.35
CA ASP A 54 -14.41 7.92 7.31
C ASP A 54 -15.74 7.72 6.56
N LEU A 55 -16.36 6.56 6.76
CA LEU A 55 -17.63 6.19 6.12
C LEU A 55 -18.87 6.83 6.78
N SER A 56 -18.69 7.59 7.87
CA SER A 56 -19.75 8.42 8.45
C SER A 56 -19.90 9.77 7.75
N ASP A 57 -18.87 10.21 7.00
CA ASP A 57 -18.97 11.38 6.14
C ASP A 57 -19.82 11.03 4.90
N PRO A 58 -21.01 11.64 4.74
CA PRO A 58 -21.91 11.33 3.63
C PRO A 58 -21.36 11.76 2.25
N GLN A 59 -20.29 12.56 2.20
CA GLN A 59 -19.62 12.94 0.96
C GLN A 59 -18.63 11.90 0.45
N GLN A 60 -18.26 10.91 1.27
CA GLN A 60 -17.29 9.89 0.87
C GLN A 60 -17.98 8.77 0.07
N PRO A 61 -17.45 8.37 -1.10
CA PRO A 61 -17.97 7.23 -1.82
C PRO A 61 -17.75 5.95 -1.01
N ARG A 62 -18.81 5.17 -0.82
CA ARG A 62 -18.77 3.84 -0.19
C ARG A 62 -18.77 2.76 -1.29
N PRO A 63 -17.64 2.12 -1.59
CA PRO A 63 -17.61 1.03 -2.55
C PRO A 63 -18.46 -0.14 -2.07
N GLU A 64 -19.13 -0.84 -2.99
CA GLU A 64 -19.92 -2.05 -2.65
C GLU A 64 -19.07 -3.15 -2.00
N THR A 65 -17.77 -3.17 -2.30
CA THR A 65 -16.80 -4.09 -1.70
C THR A 65 -16.48 -3.79 -0.23
N VAL A 66 -16.87 -2.62 0.27
CA VAL A 66 -16.63 -2.17 1.66
C VAL A 66 -17.92 -2.24 2.45
N PHE A 67 -18.19 -3.41 3.03
CA PHE A 67 -19.39 -3.70 3.84
C PHE A 67 -19.09 -3.84 5.33
N ALA A 68 -17.82 -3.80 5.74
CA ALA A 68 -17.39 -3.85 7.14
C ALA A 68 -16.23 -2.87 7.38
N THR A 69 -16.04 -2.46 8.63
CA THR A 69 -14.90 -1.63 9.04
C THR A 69 -14.11 -2.30 10.16
N PRO A 70 -12.77 -2.15 10.18
CA PRO A 70 -11.96 -1.50 9.16
C PRO A 70 -11.81 -2.38 7.91
N THR A 71 -11.71 -1.77 6.74
CA THR A 71 -11.39 -2.45 5.47
C THR A 71 -10.29 -1.72 4.74
N TYR A 72 -9.34 -2.49 4.18
CA TYR A 72 -8.19 -1.96 3.46
C TYR A 72 -8.29 -2.33 1.99
N LEU A 73 -8.25 -1.33 1.12
CA LEU A 73 -8.11 -1.54 -0.32
C LEU A 73 -6.71 -1.15 -0.77
N LEU A 74 -6.02 -2.05 -1.47
CA LEU A 74 -4.76 -1.79 -2.15
C LEU A 74 -5.01 -1.69 -3.65
N ASN A 75 -4.70 -0.54 -4.25
CA ASN A 75 -4.98 -0.23 -5.66
C ASN A 75 -6.44 -0.51 -6.07
N GLY A 76 -7.38 -0.26 -5.16
CA GLY A 76 -8.81 -0.49 -5.36
C GLY A 76 -9.30 -1.92 -5.08
N CYS A 77 -8.40 -2.88 -4.88
CA CYS A 77 -8.76 -4.26 -4.55
C CYS A 77 -8.74 -4.50 -3.04
N VAL A 78 -9.66 -5.32 -2.52
CA VAL A 78 -9.67 -5.69 -1.10
C VAL A 78 -8.37 -6.42 -0.76
N TRP A 79 -7.60 -5.83 0.16
CA TRP A 79 -6.34 -6.39 0.65
C TRP A 79 -6.49 -6.97 2.06
N SER A 80 -7.31 -6.36 2.91
CA SER A 80 -7.62 -6.88 4.25
C SER A 80 -9.04 -6.50 4.69
N LEU A 81 -9.76 -7.47 5.23
CA LEU A 81 -11.02 -7.29 5.94
C LEU A 81 -10.69 -7.37 7.43
N GLY A 82 -10.69 -6.23 8.12
CA GLY A 82 -10.10 -6.08 9.45
C GLY A 82 -8.62 -5.67 9.42
N ASN A 83 -8.07 -5.47 10.61
CA ASN A 83 -6.68 -5.03 10.78
C ASN A 83 -5.69 -6.11 10.31
N PRO A 84 -4.79 -5.81 9.36
CA PRO A 84 -3.78 -6.75 8.90
C PRO A 84 -2.75 -7.04 10.00
N SER A 85 -2.13 -8.21 9.94
CA SER A 85 -0.99 -8.53 10.80
C SER A 85 0.27 -7.78 10.35
N GLN A 86 1.22 -7.59 11.27
CA GLN A 86 2.54 -7.03 10.96
C GLN A 86 3.23 -7.81 9.83
N GLN A 87 3.17 -9.14 9.85
CA GLN A 87 3.74 -9.99 8.81
C GLN A 87 3.09 -9.75 7.43
N GLN A 88 1.78 -9.49 7.38
CA GLN A 88 1.09 -9.18 6.13
C GLN A 88 1.52 -7.83 5.57
N ILE A 89 1.68 -6.82 6.44
CA ILE A 89 2.22 -5.50 6.10
C ILE A 89 3.61 -5.65 5.50
N GLU A 90 4.51 -6.34 6.21
CA GLU A 90 5.90 -6.56 5.77
C GLU A 90 5.98 -7.34 4.47
N LYS A 91 5.18 -8.40 4.31
CA LYS A 91 5.13 -9.17 3.06
C LYS A 91 4.66 -8.34 1.86
N THR A 92 3.78 -7.37 2.10
CA THR A 92 3.16 -6.57 1.03
C THR A 92 3.99 -5.35 0.66
N PHE A 93 4.52 -4.63 1.66
CA PHE A 93 5.21 -3.35 1.47
C PHE A 93 6.71 -3.40 1.78
N GLY A 94 7.19 -4.47 2.41
CA GLY A 94 8.62 -4.72 2.55
C GLY A 94 9.22 -4.85 1.16
N ARG A 95 10.14 -3.95 0.81
CA ARG A 95 10.87 -4.05 -0.46
C ARG A 95 11.66 -5.35 -0.42
N SER A 96 11.55 -6.17 -1.46
CA SER A 96 12.63 -7.10 -1.78
C SER A 96 13.83 -6.25 -2.17
N VAL A 97 14.86 -6.21 -1.32
CA VAL A 97 16.18 -5.74 -1.72
C VAL A 97 16.74 -6.79 -2.66
N GLU A 98 16.29 -6.82 -3.91
CA GLU A 98 16.93 -7.65 -4.93
C GLU A 98 18.03 -6.86 -5.65
N HIS A 99 19.25 -7.19 -5.22
CA HIS A 99 20.51 -7.24 -5.97
C HIS A 99 20.99 -5.97 -6.69
N ASN A 100 21.90 -5.26 -6.02
CA ASN A 100 23.11 -4.75 -6.65
C ASN A 100 24.31 -5.09 -5.75
N ALA A 101 24.79 -6.33 -5.87
CA ALA A 101 26.15 -6.71 -5.52
C ALA A 101 26.78 -7.36 -6.76
N ALA A 102 26.93 -6.56 -7.82
CA ALA A 102 27.87 -6.83 -8.90
C ALA A 102 28.91 -5.72 -8.83
N GLY A 103 30.06 -6.01 -8.24
CA GLY A 103 31.18 -5.08 -8.16
C GLY A 103 32.06 -5.26 -6.94
N ASP A 104 32.57 -6.47 -6.70
CA ASP A 104 33.88 -6.65 -6.06
C ASP A 104 34.60 -7.77 -6.80
N ALA A 105 35.14 -7.40 -7.96
CA ALA A 105 36.26 -8.07 -8.57
C ALA A 105 37.35 -7.03 -8.76
N ALA A 106 38.55 -7.41 -8.31
CA ALA A 106 39.86 -6.78 -8.46
C ALA A 106 40.21 -5.66 -7.45
N ASP A 107 41.01 -6.02 -6.44
CA ASP A 107 42.35 -5.44 -6.31
C ASP A 107 43.33 -6.40 -5.60
N ALA A 108 44.52 -6.49 -6.18
CA ALA A 108 45.81 -7.05 -5.74
C ALA A 108 45.92 -8.52 -5.26
#